data_AF-A0A4Y2C3S9-F1
#
_entry.id   AF-A0A4Y2C3S9-F1
#
_cell.length_a   1.000
_cell.length_b   1.000
_cell.length_c   1.000
_cell.angle_alpha   90.00
_cell.angle_beta   90.00
_cell.angle_gamma   90.00
#
_symmetry.space_group_name_H-M   'P 1'
#
loop_
_entity.id
_entity.type
_entity.pdbx_description
1 polymer ?
#
loop_
_entity_poly.entity_id
_entity_poly.type
_entity_poly.pdbx_seq_one_letter_code
_entity_poly.pdbx_strand_id
1 'polypeptide(L)'
;MHYIIYFIILFTLVELNDLVRNLDLSKSKAEILASRLQQWNLLEENVRVTSFCARHLLFESFFKKEESLVFCCYIDGLLKELRIAHEPNKWQLFIDASKLSLKAVLLNNGNELPSIPVAHAVYMKETYHNLKHLSEIINYSKYGWQICADLKVVSLLMGLQLGYTKYCCFLCLWDSRAIASREIGLREHLLSLEK
;
A
#
# COMPACT_ATOMS: atom_id res chain seq x y z
N MET A 1 27.94 21.45 49.89
CA MET A 1 28.19 20.74 48.62
C MET A 1 26.84 20.38 48.02
N HIS A 2 26.40 21.10 46.99
CA HIS A 2 25.12 20.85 46.33
C HIS A 2 25.26 19.65 45.39
N TYR A 3 24.52 18.59 45.69
CA TYR A 3 24.28 17.48 44.76
C TYR A 3 23.35 17.97 43.65
N ILE A 4 23.91 18.26 42.47
CA ILE A 4 23.12 18.34 41.25
C ILE A 4 22.94 16.89 40.79
N ILE A 5 21.85 16.26 41.22
CA ILE A 5 21.39 15.01 40.62
C ILE A 5 20.97 15.40 39.19
N TYR A 6 21.86 15.20 38.22
CA TYR A 6 21.48 15.20 36.82
C TYR A 6 20.48 14.05 36.66
N PHE A 7 19.21 14.38 36.55
CA PHE A 7 18.22 13.46 36.04
C PHE A 7 18.55 13.25 34.57
N ILE A 8 19.39 12.26 34.28
CA ILE A 8 19.72 11.86 32.91
C ILE A 8 18.43 11.31 32.32
N ILE A 9 17.77 12.12 31.49
CA ILE A 9 16.62 11.67 30.71
C ILE A 9 17.16 10.70 29.66
N LEU A 10 16.85 9.42 29.83
CA LEU A 10 17.12 8.38 28.86
C LEU A 10 16.02 8.41 27.80
N PHE A 11 16.41 8.40 26.53
CA PHE A 11 15.47 8.28 25.43
C PHE A 11 14.95 6.84 25.34
N THR A 12 13.63 6.71 25.35
CA THR A 12 12.93 5.48 25.01
C THR A 12 13.01 5.21 23.50
N LEU A 13 12.69 3.98 23.07
CA LEU A 13 12.57 3.64 21.65
C LEU A 13 11.53 4.52 20.93
N VAL A 14 10.45 4.89 21.62
CA VAL A 14 9.37 5.72 21.05
C VAL A 14 9.88 7.13 20.78
N GLU A 15 10.52 7.77 21.76
CA GLU A 15 11.07 9.13 21.61
C GLU A 15 12.19 9.18 20.57
N LEU A 16 13.03 8.15 20.50
CA LEU A 16 14.05 8.06 19.46
C LEU A 16 13.44 7.93 18.06
N ASN A 17 12.38 7.14 17.90
CA ASN A 17 11.66 7.03 16.62
C ASN A 17 10.97 8.34 16.24
N ASP A 18 10.35 9.02 17.21
CA ASP A 18 9.71 10.31 16.99
C ASP A 18 10.73 11.38 16.61
N LEU A 19 11.91 11.39 17.26
CA LEU A 19 13.01 12.29 16.92
C LEU A 19 13.52 12.04 15.50
N VAL A 20 13.75 10.78 15.13
CA VAL A 20 14.17 10.38 13.78
C VAL A 20 13.15 10.83 12.73
N ARG A 21 11.85 10.68 13.02
CA ARG A 21 10.76 11.11 12.15
C ARG A 21 10.70 12.64 12.04
N ASN A 22 10.78 13.36 13.15
CA ASN A 22 10.71 14.82 13.18
C ASN A 22 11.90 15.48 12.46
N LEU A 23 13.06 14.83 12.47
CA LEU A 23 14.27 15.29 11.79
C LEU A 23 14.39 14.78 10.34
N ASP A 24 13.41 14.02 9.84
CA ASP A 24 13.39 13.42 8.50
C ASP A 24 14.72 12.70 8.14
N LEU A 25 15.23 11.91 9.09
CA LEU A 25 16.53 11.25 8.91
C LEU A 25 16.40 10.00 8.04
N SER A 26 17.30 9.89 7.07
CA SER A 26 17.50 8.63 6.34
C SER A 26 17.89 7.50 7.30
N LYS A 27 17.63 6.24 6.92
CA LYS A 27 17.97 5.06 7.72
C LYS A 27 19.42 5.08 8.24
N SER A 28 20.37 5.39 7.35
CA SER A 28 21.80 5.50 7.71
C SER A 28 22.08 6.63 8.71
N LYS A 29 21.44 7.79 8.57
CA LYS A 29 21.61 8.92 9.49
C LYS A 29 20.95 8.65 10.85
N ALA A 30 19.78 8.00 10.86
CA ALA A 30 19.10 7.56 12.07
C ALA A 30 19.95 6.56 12.87
N GLU A 31 20.60 5.61 12.18
CA GLU A 31 21.54 4.67 12.81
C GLU A 31 22.76 5.37 13.40
N ILE A 32 23.35 6.33 12.69
CA ILE A 32 24.46 7.13 13.21
C ILE A 32 24.03 7.92 14.44
N LEU A 33 22.87 8.57 14.41
CA LEU A 33 22.32 9.30 15.55
C LEU A 33 22.11 8.38 16.75
N ALA A 34 21.45 7.24 16.56
CA ALA A 34 21.22 6.25 17.61
C ALA A 34 22.54 5.70 18.17
N SER A 35 23.54 5.46 17.32
CA SER A 35 24.88 5.03 17.75
C SER A 35 25.57 6.08 18.63
N ARG A 36 25.46 7.37 18.29
CA ARG A 36 26.00 8.46 19.11
C ARG A 36 25.28 8.61 20.44
N LEU A 37 23.95 8.55 20.45
CA LEU A 37 23.15 8.59 21.67
C LEU A 37 23.46 7.41 22.60
N GLN A 38 23.73 6.23 22.03
CA GLN A 38 24.17 5.06 22.78
C GLN A 38 25.55 5.29 23.42
N GLN A 39 26.51 5.85 22.68
CA GLN A 39 27.85 6.19 23.21
C GLN A 39 27.79 7.19 24.36
N TRP A 40 26.80 8.08 24.36
CA TRP A 40 26.59 9.07 25.42
C TRP A 40 25.78 8.53 26.61
N ASN A 41 25.41 7.24 26.63
CA ASN A 41 24.52 6.64 27.63
C ASN A 41 23.17 7.39 27.78
N LEU A 42 22.67 7.93 26.67
CA LEU A 42 21.38 8.63 26.60
C LEU A 42 20.25 7.75 26.08
N LEU A 43 20.50 6.47 25.79
CA LEU A 43 19.47 5.51 25.40
C LEU A 43 19.22 4.52 26.53
N GLU A 44 17.96 4.11 26.72
CA GLU A 44 17.64 2.99 27.59
C GLU A 44 18.36 1.70 27.13
N GLU A 45 18.72 0.84 28.08
CA GLU A 45 19.53 -0.37 27.85
C GLU A 45 18.87 -1.39 26.89
N ASN A 46 17.54 -1.34 26.78
CA ASN A 46 16.71 -2.15 25.88
C ASN A 46 16.70 -1.64 24.42
N VAL A 47 17.16 -0.40 24.15
CA VAL A 47 17.11 0.21 22.82
C VAL A 47 18.31 -0.23 21.98
N ARG A 48 18.05 -1.12 21.02
CA ARG A 48 19.06 -1.53 20.04
C ARG A 48 19.12 -0.55 18.88
N VAL A 49 20.32 -0.03 18.60
CA VAL A 49 20.63 0.80 17.42
C VAL A 49 20.26 0.12 16.10
N THR A 50 20.34 -1.22 16.06
CA THR A 50 19.96 -2.03 14.88
C THR A 50 18.47 -2.14 14.63
N SER A 51 17.61 -1.62 15.52
CA SER A 51 16.16 -1.65 15.36
C SER A 51 15.73 -1.00 14.03
N PHE A 52 16.32 0.14 13.66
CA PHE A 52 16.07 0.81 12.37
C PHE A 52 16.38 -0.07 11.16
N CYS A 53 17.30 -1.02 11.30
CA CYS A 53 17.66 -2.02 10.29
C CYS A 53 16.65 -3.16 10.18
N ALA A 54 16.17 -3.66 11.32
CA ALA A 54 15.39 -4.89 11.41
C ALA A 54 13.86 -4.69 11.32
N ARG A 55 13.34 -3.44 11.36
CA ARG A 55 11.89 -3.16 11.34
C ARG A 55 11.12 -3.85 10.21
N HIS A 56 11.74 -4.00 9.04
CA HIS A 56 11.09 -4.66 7.90
C HIS A 56 10.85 -6.15 8.12
N LEU A 57 11.65 -6.83 8.97
CA LEU A 57 11.55 -8.27 9.23
C LEU A 57 10.22 -8.64 9.91
N LEU A 58 9.65 -7.74 10.71
CA LEU A 58 8.34 -7.94 11.33
C LEU A 58 7.24 -8.08 10.27
N PHE A 59 7.36 -7.31 9.18
CA PHE A 59 6.36 -7.26 8.14
C PHE A 59 6.63 -8.25 7.00
N GLU A 60 7.87 -8.73 6.86
CA GLU A 60 8.29 -9.64 5.79
C GLU A 60 7.40 -10.89 5.72
N SER A 61 6.99 -11.42 6.87
CA SER A 61 6.10 -12.59 6.96
C SER A 61 4.73 -12.40 6.29
N PHE A 62 4.26 -11.15 6.15
CA PHE A 62 2.98 -10.84 5.50
C PHE A 62 3.10 -10.68 3.98
N PHE A 63 4.31 -10.59 3.43
CA PHE A 63 4.54 -10.40 2.00
C PHE A 63 5.10 -11.65 1.35
N LYS A 64 4.61 -11.94 0.15
CA LYS A 64 5.15 -12.99 -0.72
C LYS A 64 5.57 -12.39 -2.04
N LYS A 65 6.55 -13.04 -2.66
CA LYS A 65 7.03 -12.69 -3.99
C LYS A 65 6.78 -13.84 -4.94
N GLU A 66 6.05 -13.57 -6.01
CA GLU A 66 5.84 -14.45 -7.15
C GLU A 66 6.41 -13.76 -8.38
N GLU A 67 7.45 -14.35 -8.98
CA GLU A 67 8.19 -13.77 -10.11
C GLU A 67 8.63 -12.31 -9.84
N SER A 68 7.96 -11.34 -10.46
CA SER A 68 8.22 -9.91 -10.33
C SER A 68 7.18 -9.14 -9.51
N LEU A 69 6.14 -9.82 -9.03
CA LEU A 69 5.07 -9.30 -8.19
C LEU A 69 5.35 -9.62 -6.72
N VAL A 70 5.34 -8.58 -5.88
CA VAL A 70 5.35 -8.69 -4.42
C VAL A 70 3.98 -8.29 -3.92
N PHE A 71 3.36 -9.09 -3.08
CA PHE A 71 2.00 -8.83 -2.57
C PHE A 71 1.84 -9.24 -1.12
N CYS A 72 0.91 -8.59 -0.43
CA CYS A 72 0.51 -8.92 0.93
C CYS A 72 -0.46 -10.12 0.90
N CYS A 73 -0.04 -11.23 1.50
CA CYS A 73 -0.85 -12.45 1.58
C CYS A 73 -1.86 -12.44 2.73
N TYR A 74 -1.65 -11.60 3.76
CA TYR A 74 -2.52 -11.53 4.92
C TYR A 74 -2.68 -10.10 5.45
N ILE A 75 -3.65 -9.39 4.84
CA ILE A 75 -3.91 -7.96 5.07
C ILE A 75 -4.47 -7.69 6.47
N ASP A 76 -5.37 -8.55 6.98
CA ASP A 76 -5.90 -8.43 8.35
C ASP A 76 -4.78 -8.47 9.40
N GLY A 77 -3.80 -9.36 9.22
CA GLY A 77 -2.65 -9.47 10.11
C GLY A 77 -1.70 -8.29 10.00
N LEU A 78 -1.44 -7.81 8.79
CA LEU A 78 -0.64 -6.60 8.56
C LEU A 78 -1.27 -5.40 9.28
N LEU A 79 -2.58 -5.19 9.13
CA LEU A 79 -3.30 -4.10 9.79
C LEU A 79 -3.29 -4.24 11.31
N LYS A 80 -3.47 -5.46 11.82
CA LYS A 80 -3.39 -5.75 13.26
C LYS A 80 -2.01 -5.43 13.83
N GLU A 81 -0.93 -5.80 13.13
CA GLU A 81 0.44 -5.51 13.54
C GLU A 81 0.72 -3.99 13.54
N LEU A 82 0.14 -3.26 12.58
CA LEU A 82 0.15 -1.80 12.55
C LEU A 82 -0.76 -1.15 13.61
N ARG A 83 -1.48 -1.95 14.42
CA ARG A 83 -2.45 -1.50 15.43
C ARG A 83 -3.61 -0.69 14.83
N ILE A 84 -3.99 -1.04 13.61
CA ILE A 84 -5.10 -0.43 12.87
C ILE A 84 -6.26 -1.42 12.81
N ALA A 85 -7.45 -0.99 13.21
CA ALA A 85 -8.66 -1.79 13.05
C ALA A 85 -9.01 -1.92 11.56
N HIS A 86 -9.18 -3.16 11.09
CA HIS A 86 -9.57 -3.39 9.71
C HIS A 86 -11.09 -3.32 9.54
N GLU A 87 -11.56 -2.18 9.04
CA GLU A 87 -12.93 -1.97 8.61
C GLU A 87 -12.96 -1.75 7.09
N PRO A 88 -13.25 -2.76 6.26
CA PRO A 88 -13.13 -2.66 4.80
C PRO A 88 -13.80 -1.43 4.19
N ASN A 89 -14.96 -1.03 4.72
CA ASN A 89 -15.72 0.14 4.25
C ASN A 89 -14.99 1.49 4.42
N LYS A 90 -13.99 1.56 5.29
CA LYS A 90 -13.15 2.76 5.51
C LYS A 90 -11.92 2.81 4.58
N TRP A 91 -11.73 1.79 3.75
CA TRP A 91 -10.59 1.68 2.86
C TRP A 91 -11.01 1.63 1.39
N GLN A 92 -10.16 2.22 0.56
CA GLN A 92 -10.23 2.22 -0.90
C GLN A 92 -8.97 1.59 -1.46
N LEU A 93 -9.12 0.77 -2.50
CA LEU A 93 -7.99 0.20 -3.21
C LEU A 93 -7.57 1.16 -4.31
N PHE A 94 -6.39 1.77 -4.15
CA PHE A 94 -5.77 2.57 -5.17
C PHE A 94 -4.85 1.72 -6.06
N ILE A 95 -5.10 1.73 -7.37
CA ILE A 95 -4.24 1.07 -8.36
C ILE A 95 -3.57 2.13 -9.23
N ASP A 96 -2.25 2.19 -9.13
CA ASP A 96 -1.39 3.00 -9.99
C ASP A 96 -0.66 2.08 -10.97
N ALA A 97 -0.89 2.30 -12.26
CA ALA A 97 -0.28 1.51 -13.30
C ALA A 97 0.57 2.39 -14.22
N SER A 98 1.74 1.87 -14.57
CA SER A 98 2.60 2.45 -15.58
C SER A 98 2.90 1.41 -16.66
N LYS A 99 3.65 1.81 -17.69
CA LYS A 99 4.11 0.89 -18.74
C LYS A 99 4.98 -0.27 -18.21
N LEU A 100 5.64 -0.07 -17.07
CA LEU A 100 6.66 -0.98 -16.54
C LEU A 100 6.40 -1.39 -15.10
N SER A 101 5.35 -0.93 -14.46
CA SER A 101 5.07 -1.26 -13.06
C SER A 101 3.60 -1.16 -12.76
N LEU A 102 3.19 -1.93 -11.76
CA LEU A 102 1.84 -1.91 -11.23
C LEU A 102 1.94 -1.84 -9.71
N LYS A 103 1.19 -0.93 -9.09
CA LYS A 103 1.17 -0.73 -7.66
C LYS A 103 -0.27 -0.74 -7.17
N ALA A 104 -0.51 -1.44 -6.07
CA ALA A 104 -1.76 -1.40 -5.35
C ALA A 104 -1.52 -0.97 -3.92
N VAL A 105 -2.28 0.03 -3.48
CA VAL A 105 -2.14 0.68 -2.19
C VAL A 105 -3.52 0.85 -1.58
N LEU A 106 -3.69 0.54 -0.30
CA LEU A 106 -4.91 0.85 0.43
C LEU A 106 -4.84 2.29 0.93
N LEU A 107 -5.88 3.06 0.61
CA LEU A 107 -6.08 4.42 1.06
C LEU A 107 -7.22 4.45 2.06
N ASN A 108 -7.05 5.22 3.13
CA ASN A 108 -8.12 5.45 4.09
C ASN A 108 -9.00 6.61 3.61
N ASN A 109 -10.32 6.44 3.64
CA ASN A 109 -11.26 7.42 3.05
C ASN A 109 -11.16 8.84 3.65
N GLY A 110 -10.70 8.96 4.90
CA GLY A 110 -10.49 10.25 5.58
C GLY A 110 -9.05 10.77 5.51
N ASN A 111 -8.13 10.01 4.90
CA ASN A 111 -6.68 10.24 4.96
C ASN A 111 -6.13 10.42 6.39
N GLU A 112 -6.84 9.92 7.40
CA GLU A 112 -6.43 9.97 8.81
C GLU A 112 -5.32 8.96 9.10
N LEU A 113 -5.31 7.87 8.33
CA LEU A 113 -4.35 6.78 8.43
C LEU A 113 -3.40 6.79 7.23
N PRO A 114 -2.15 6.31 7.41
CA PRO A 114 -1.19 6.22 6.33
C PRO A 114 -1.68 5.26 5.24
N SER A 115 -1.28 5.54 3.99
CA SER A 115 -1.49 4.63 2.87
C SER A 115 -0.69 3.34 3.06
N ILE A 116 -1.31 2.18 2.82
CA ILE A 116 -0.68 0.88 3.07
C ILE A 116 -0.41 0.17 1.73
N PRO A 117 0.86 -0.07 1.35
CA PRO A 117 1.16 -0.80 0.12
C PRO A 117 0.74 -2.26 0.26
N VAL A 118 -0.07 -2.74 -0.67
CA VAL A 118 -0.57 -4.12 -0.68
C VAL A 118 0.12 -4.95 -1.75
N ALA A 119 0.39 -4.37 -2.92
CA ALA A 119 1.12 -5.08 -3.95
C ALA A 119 1.94 -4.14 -4.84
N HIS A 120 3.01 -4.69 -5.38
CA HIS A 120 3.94 -3.99 -6.26
C HIS A 120 4.57 -4.98 -7.23
N ALA A 121 4.42 -4.74 -8.53
CA ALA A 121 5.08 -5.49 -9.58
C ALA A 121 6.02 -4.60 -10.39
N VAL A 122 7.24 -5.08 -10.60
CA VAL A 122 8.20 -4.49 -11.54
C VAL A 122 8.11 -5.29 -12.84
N TYR A 123 8.05 -4.61 -13.98
CA TYR A 123 7.91 -5.19 -15.32
C TYR A 123 6.54 -5.81 -15.65
N MET A 124 5.50 -5.44 -14.92
CA MET A 124 4.12 -5.85 -15.24
C MET A 124 3.42 -4.72 -16.01
N LYS A 125 2.97 -5.03 -17.23
CA LYS A 125 2.19 -4.09 -18.04
C LYS A 125 0.76 -3.99 -17.53
N GLU A 126 0.18 -2.80 -17.66
CA GLU A 126 -1.26 -2.54 -17.53
C GLU A 126 -2.07 -3.27 -18.62
N THR A 127 -2.44 -4.52 -18.34
CA THR A 127 -3.37 -5.30 -19.16
C THR A 127 -4.51 -5.78 -18.29
N TYR A 128 -5.68 -6.03 -18.89
CA TYR A 128 -6.83 -6.57 -18.15
C TYR A 128 -6.47 -7.87 -17.41
N HIS A 129 -5.74 -8.78 -18.06
CA HIS A 129 -5.31 -10.04 -17.44
C HIS A 129 -4.43 -9.81 -16.21
N ASN A 130 -3.48 -8.89 -16.28
CA ASN A 130 -2.58 -8.57 -15.17
C ASN A 130 -3.32 -7.89 -14.01
N LEU A 131 -4.24 -6.97 -14.30
CA LEU A 131 -5.06 -6.30 -13.30
C LEU A 131 -6.03 -7.27 -12.61
N LYS A 132 -6.63 -8.19 -13.38
CA LYS A 132 -7.47 -9.26 -12.84
C LYS A 132 -6.66 -10.18 -11.93
N HIS A 133 -5.48 -10.62 -12.38
CA HIS A 133 -4.58 -11.45 -11.61
C HIS A 133 -4.14 -10.77 -10.30
N LEU A 134 -3.81 -9.47 -10.35
CA LEU A 134 -3.52 -8.67 -9.16
C LEU A 134 -4.68 -8.68 -8.17
N SER A 135 -5.92 -8.49 -8.66
CA SER A 135 -7.13 -8.45 -7.84
C SER A 135 -7.44 -9.77 -7.15
N GLU A 136 -7.17 -10.89 -7.84
CA GLU A 136 -7.30 -12.25 -7.28
C GLU A 136 -6.26 -12.49 -6.18
N ILE A 137 -5.00 -12.12 -6.41
CA ILE A 137 -3.90 -12.32 -5.46
C ILE A 137 -4.13 -11.56 -4.15
N ILE A 138 -4.65 -10.33 -4.22
CA ILE A 138 -4.94 -9.52 -3.02
C ILE A 138 -6.27 -9.90 -2.34
N ASN A 139 -6.96 -10.94 -2.83
CA ASN A 139 -8.28 -11.37 -2.35
C ASN A 139 -9.31 -10.25 -2.33
N TYR A 140 -9.37 -9.43 -3.39
CA TYR A 140 -10.27 -8.28 -3.47
C TYR A 140 -11.74 -8.63 -3.17
N SER A 141 -12.21 -9.78 -3.67
CA SER A 141 -13.58 -10.27 -3.48
C SER A 141 -14.00 -10.45 -2.02
N LYS A 142 -13.04 -10.67 -1.11
CA LYS A 142 -13.30 -10.79 0.33
C LYS A 142 -13.67 -9.46 0.96
N TYR A 143 -13.06 -8.37 0.51
CA TYR A 143 -13.15 -7.07 1.17
C TYR A 143 -14.09 -6.10 0.45
N GLY A 144 -14.26 -6.23 -0.87
CA GLY A 144 -15.15 -5.39 -1.65
C GLY A 144 -14.79 -3.90 -1.61
N TRP A 145 -13.50 -3.57 -1.48
CA TRP A 145 -13.04 -2.17 -1.44
C TRP A 145 -13.46 -1.41 -2.68
N GLN A 146 -13.79 -0.13 -2.55
CA GLN A 146 -13.99 0.70 -3.74
C GLN A 146 -12.64 0.90 -4.45
N ILE A 147 -12.62 0.72 -5.77
CA ILE A 147 -11.42 0.91 -6.59
C ILE A 147 -11.28 2.38 -6.96
N CYS A 148 -10.14 2.96 -6.64
CA CYS A 148 -9.66 4.24 -7.14
C CYS A 148 -8.48 3.96 -8.07
N ALA A 149 -8.52 4.45 -9.31
CA ALA A 149 -7.42 4.24 -10.24
C ALA A 149 -7.41 5.34 -11.29
N ASP A 150 -6.34 5.38 -12.08
CA ASP A 150 -6.32 6.24 -13.25
C ASP A 150 -7.41 5.82 -14.25
N LEU A 151 -7.86 6.77 -15.09
CA LEU A 151 -8.94 6.53 -16.04
C LEU A 151 -8.63 5.33 -16.96
N LYS A 152 -7.35 5.09 -17.22
CA LYS A 152 -6.90 4.01 -18.07
C LYS A 152 -7.09 2.64 -17.41
N VAL A 153 -6.68 2.44 -16.17
CA VAL A 153 -6.94 1.19 -15.43
C VAL A 153 -8.43 0.97 -15.26
N VAL A 154 -9.20 2.01 -14.93
CA VAL A 154 -10.67 1.90 -14.85
C VAL A 154 -11.24 1.44 -16.19
N SER A 155 -10.79 2.02 -17.31
CA SER A 155 -11.25 1.63 -18.63
C SER A 155 -10.93 0.17 -18.96
N LEU A 156 -9.74 -0.31 -18.58
CA LEU A 156 -9.34 -1.71 -18.76
C LEU A 156 -10.21 -2.65 -17.94
N LEU A 157 -10.46 -2.34 -16.67
CA LEU A 157 -11.29 -3.14 -15.78
C LEU A 157 -12.75 -3.21 -16.26
N MET A 158 -13.26 -2.15 -16.87
CA MET A 158 -14.59 -2.11 -17.49
C MET A 158 -14.66 -2.82 -18.86
N GLY A 159 -13.55 -3.38 -19.35
CA GLY A 159 -13.50 -4.07 -20.65
C GLY A 159 -13.52 -3.14 -21.85
N LEU A 160 -13.17 -1.86 -21.68
CA LEU A 160 -13.10 -0.90 -22.79
C LEU A 160 -11.90 -1.20 -23.69
N GLN A 161 -12.09 -1.01 -25.00
CA GLN A 161 -11.08 -1.34 -26.01
C GLN A 161 -9.89 -0.37 -25.95
N LEU A 162 -8.67 -0.91 -25.94
CA LEU A 162 -7.43 -0.12 -25.98
C LEU A 162 -7.30 0.64 -27.32
N GLY A 163 -7.11 1.96 -27.27
CA GLY A 163 -6.86 2.79 -28.46
C GLY A 163 -7.10 4.29 -28.21
N TYR A 164 -6.76 5.14 -29.19
CA TYR A 164 -7.13 6.56 -29.18
C TYR A 164 -8.62 6.72 -29.50
N THR A 165 -9.45 6.49 -28.49
CA THR A 165 -10.88 6.71 -28.55
C THR A 165 -11.16 8.21 -28.41
N LYS A 166 -11.51 8.84 -29.54
CA LYS A 166 -11.72 10.30 -29.65
C LYS A 166 -12.82 10.85 -28.73
N TYR A 167 -13.68 9.98 -28.18
CA TYR A 167 -14.78 10.31 -27.27
C TYR A 167 -14.97 9.20 -26.23
N CYS A 168 -14.27 9.25 -25.10
CA CYS A 168 -14.40 8.26 -24.02
C CYS A 168 -15.55 8.66 -23.07
N CYS A 169 -16.79 8.25 -23.36
CA CYS A 169 -17.90 8.42 -22.41
C CYS A 169 -18.07 7.16 -21.56
N PHE A 170 -17.72 7.23 -20.27
CA PHE A 170 -17.87 6.13 -19.31
C PHE A 170 -19.32 5.96 -18.80
N LEU A 171 -20.16 6.99 -18.98
CA LEU A 171 -21.57 7.01 -18.58
C LEU A 171 -22.53 6.60 -19.70
N CYS A 172 -22.09 6.74 -20.96
CA CYS A 172 -22.88 6.46 -22.14
C CYS A 172 -22.56 5.04 -22.58
N LEU A 173 -23.58 4.19 -22.74
CA LEU A 173 -23.44 2.88 -23.36
C LEU A 173 -22.62 3.01 -24.65
N TRP A 174 -21.43 2.40 -24.64
CA TRP A 174 -20.47 2.46 -25.73
C TRP A 174 -20.98 1.65 -26.92
N ASP A 175 -21.77 2.27 -27.79
CA ASP A 175 -21.93 1.77 -29.13
C ASP A 175 -22.22 2.89 -30.14
N SER A 176 -21.16 3.35 -30.81
CA SER A 176 -21.31 4.11 -32.05
C SER A 176 -20.69 3.39 -33.24
N ARG A 177 -20.21 2.12 -33.08
CA ARG A 177 -19.46 1.38 -34.12
C ARG A 177 -19.49 -0.16 -34.02
N ALA A 178 -20.37 -0.80 -33.26
CA ALA A 178 -20.48 -2.27 -33.26
C ALA A 178 -21.28 -2.74 -34.47
N ILE A 179 -20.57 -3.17 -35.50
CA ILE A 179 -21.09 -4.22 -36.38
C ILE A 179 -20.78 -5.53 -35.66
N ALA A 180 -21.84 -6.12 -35.10
CA ALA A 180 -22.05 -7.51 -34.74
C ALA A 180 -20.86 -8.36 -34.25
N SER A 181 -21.11 -9.04 -33.12
CA SER A 181 -20.39 -10.20 -32.55
C SER A 181 -19.18 -9.92 -31.65
N ARG A 182 -19.47 -9.63 -30.37
CA ARG A 182 -18.87 -10.35 -29.24
C ARG A 182 -19.75 -10.15 -28.00
N GLU A 183 -20.06 -11.27 -27.36
CA GLU A 183 -21.03 -11.39 -26.27
C GLU A 183 -20.72 -10.43 -25.12
N ILE A 184 -21.77 -9.70 -24.72
CA ILE A 184 -21.83 -8.84 -23.55
C ILE A 184 -21.89 -9.76 -22.32
N GLY A 185 -20.79 -10.43 -22.01
CA GLY A 185 -20.64 -11.22 -20.81
C GLY A 185 -19.79 -10.47 -19.81
N LEU A 186 -20.37 -9.54 -19.04
CA LEU A 186 -19.84 -9.03 -17.75
C LEU A 186 -20.67 -7.91 -17.11
N ARG A 187 -21.74 -7.40 -17.76
CA ARG A 187 -22.66 -6.44 -17.10
C ARG A 187 -23.31 -7.04 -15.85
N GLU A 188 -23.51 -8.35 -15.79
CA GLU A 188 -24.11 -9.00 -14.61
C GLU A 188 -23.14 -9.17 -13.44
N HIS A 189 -21.82 -9.25 -13.66
CA HIS A 189 -20.90 -9.46 -12.55
C HIS A 189 -20.62 -8.17 -11.76
N LEU A 190 -20.54 -7.03 -12.44
CA LEU A 190 -20.38 -5.74 -11.77
C LEU A 190 -21.69 -5.24 -11.13
N LEU A 191 -22.86 -5.52 -11.72
CA LEU A 191 -24.16 -5.23 -11.09
C LEU A 191 -24.49 -6.17 -9.92
N SER A 192 -23.85 -7.34 -9.82
CA SER A 192 -23.94 -8.20 -8.63
C SER A 192 -23.04 -7.74 -7.47
N LEU A 193 -22.16 -6.75 -7.70
CA LEU A 193 -21.28 -6.17 -6.68
C LEU A 193 -21.85 -4.86 -6.08
N GLU A 194 -23.02 -4.41 -6.54
CA GLU A 194 -23.76 -3.27 -6.00
C GLU A 194 -25.05 -3.67 -5.25
N LYS A 195 -25.20 -4.94 -4.86
CA LYS A 195 -26.30 -5.42 -3.99
C LYS A 195 -25.79 -6.12 -2.74
#